data_AF-A0A2J0MF72-F1
#
_entry.id   AF-A0A2J0MF72-F1
#
_cell.length_a   1.000
_cell.length_b   1.000
_cell.length_c   1.000
_cell.angle_alpha   90.00
_cell.angle_beta   90.00
_cell.angle_gamma   90.00
#
_symmetry.space_group_name_H-M   'P 1'
#
loop_
_entity.id
_entity.type
_entity.pdbx_description
1 polymer ?
#
loop_
_entity_poly.entity_id
_entity_poly.type
_entity_poly.pdbx_seq_one_letter_code
_entity_poly.pdbx_strand_id
1 'polypeptide(L)' 'MARNLKRYYQAWELRQQKMTFKEIGKVMGITGSRAAVLSSFIDFKIKYQKQRRISNELKNLVRKYNY' A
#
# COMPACT_ATOMS: atom_id res chain seq x y z
N MET A 1 11.40 0.60 -14.35
CA MET A 1 10.51 -0.32 -13.58
C MET A 1 9.69 0.48 -12.54
N ALA A 2 8.82 1.41 -12.96
CA ALA A 2 8.19 2.41 -12.07
C ALA A 2 6.68 2.61 -12.27
N ARG A 3 6.02 1.83 -13.14
CA ARG A 3 4.65 2.14 -13.59
C ARG A 3 3.52 1.83 -12.60
N ASN A 4 3.77 1.09 -11.51
CA ASN A 4 2.68 0.60 -10.63
C ASN A 4 2.78 0.96 -9.14
N LEU A 5 3.83 1.65 -8.66
CA LEU A 5 3.99 1.96 -7.22
C LEU A 5 2.79 2.69 -6.61
N LYS A 6 2.17 3.62 -7.37
CA LYS A 6 0.96 4.33 -6.96
C LYS A 6 -0.20 3.40 -6.59
N ARG A 7 -0.38 2.28 -7.32
CA ARG A 7 -1.43 1.30 -7.01
C ARG A 7 -1.16 0.55 -5.70
N TYR A 8 0.11 0.28 -5.38
CA TYR A 8 0.45 -0.33 -4.09
C TYR A 8 0.12 0.61 -2.94
N TYR A 9 0.48 1.89 -3.07
CA TYR A 9 0.19 2.91 -2.05
C TYR A 9 -1.32 3.13 -1.89
N GLN A 10 -2.06 3.21 -2.99
CA GLN A 10 -3.51 3.38 -2.96
C GLN A 10 -4.22 2.18 -2.30
N ALA A 11 -3.83 0.95 -2.62
CA ALA A 11 -4.38 -0.24 -1.97
C ALA A 11 -4.10 -0.27 -0.47
N TRP A 12 -2.90 0.18 -0.06
CA TRP A 12 -2.52 0.27 1.34
C TRP A 12 -3.25 1.40 2.08
N GLU A 13 -3.41 2.57 1.46
CA GLU A 13 -4.12 3.72 2.03
C GLU A 13 -5.61 3.40 2.27
N LEU A 14 -6.27 2.78 1.29
CA LEU A 14 -7.67 2.34 1.43
C LEU A 14 -7.83 1.31 2.56
N ARG A 15 -6.82 0.48 2.81
CA ARG A 15 -6.81 -0.45 3.94
C ARG A 15 -6.72 0.28 5.29
N GLN A 16 -5.93 1.35 5.39
CA GLN A 16 -5.86 2.17 6.61
C GLN A 16 -7.21 2.86 6.91
N GLN A 17 -8.02 3.10 5.88
CA GLN A 17 -9.40 3.61 6.00
C GLN A 17 -10.41 2.53 6.44
N LYS A 18 -9.95 1.36 6.92
CA LYS A 18 -10.77 0.21 7.35
C LYS A 18 -11.61 -0.45 6.25
N MET A 19 -11.31 -0.21 4.96
CA MET A 19 -11.98 -0.94 3.88
C MET A 19 -11.52 -2.40 3.80
N THR A 20 -12.44 -3.28 3.42
CA THR A 20 -12.13 -4.68 3.17
C THR A 20 -11.42 -4.87 1.83
N PHE A 21 -10.62 -5.93 1.66
CA PHE A 21 -9.94 -6.20 0.38
C PHE A 21 -10.91 -6.34 -0.80
N LYS A 22 -12.13 -6.80 -0.56
CA LYS A 22 -13.17 -6.92 -1.58
C LYS A 22 -13.63 -5.54 -2.07
N GLU A 23 -13.80 -4.59 -1.16
CA GLU A 23 -14.15 -3.19 -1.47
C GLU A 23 -13.00 -2.45 -2.13
N ILE A 24 -11.77 -2.61 -1.61
CA ILE A 24 -10.56 -2.04 -2.21
C ILE A 24 -10.39 -2.54 -3.65
N GLY A 25 -10.61 -3.83 -3.87
CA GLY A 25 -10.61 -4.42 -5.21
C GLY A 25 -11.62 -3.74 -6.14
N LYS A 26 -12.87 -3.56 -5.69
CA LYS A 26 -13.91 -2.86 -6.46
C LYS A 26 -13.50 -1.42 -6.80
N VAL A 27 -13.00 -0.67 -5.83
CA VAL A 27 -12.57 0.74 -6.01
C VAL A 27 -11.42 0.84 -7.02
N MET A 28 -10.48 -0.11 -6.97
CA MET A 28 -9.30 -0.11 -7.83
C MET A 28 -9.49 -0.83 -9.18
N GLY A 29 -10.67 -1.43 -9.43
CA GLY A 29 -10.93 -2.24 -10.61
C GLY A 29 -10.08 -3.52 -10.69
N ILE A 30 -9.77 -4.13 -9.54
CA ILE A 30 -8.97 -5.36 -9.41
C ILE A 30 -9.66 -6.40 -8.52
N THR A 31 -9.17 -7.64 -8.53
CA THR A 31 -9.64 -8.66 -7.59
C THR A 31 -9.19 -8.34 -6.16
N GLY A 32 -10.00 -8.74 -5.18
CA GLY A 32 -9.65 -8.55 -3.76
C GLY A 32 -8.35 -9.26 -3.35
N SER A 33 -8.05 -10.42 -3.95
CA SER A 33 -6.78 -11.11 -3.76
C SER A 33 -5.59 -10.27 -4.23
N ARG A 34 -5.73 -9.56 -5.35
CA ARG A 34 -4.70 -8.66 -5.87
C ARG A 34 -4.55 -7.42 -4.97
N ALA A 35 -5.66 -6.85 -4.48
CA ALA A 35 -5.63 -5.76 -3.50
C ALA A 35 -4.90 -6.16 -2.20
N ALA A 36 -5.14 -7.38 -1.71
CA ALA A 36 -4.44 -7.93 -0.55
C ALA A 36 -2.92 -7.96 -0.77
N VAL A 37 -2.46 -8.57 -1.87
CA VAL A 37 -1.03 -8.63 -2.23
C VAL A 37 -0.40 -7.24 -2.33
N LEU A 38 -1.08 -6.28 -2.97
CA LEU A 38 -0.60 -4.91 -3.10
C LEU A 38 -0.40 -4.24 -1.73
N SER A 39 -1.37 -4.40 -0.83
CA SER A 39 -1.29 -3.81 0.52
C SER A 39 -0.21 -4.51 1.37
N SER A 40 -0.13 -5.84 1.35
CA SER A 40 0.84 -6.62 2.11
C SER A 40 2.27 -6.37 1.65
N PHE A 41 2.48 -6.06 0.38
CA PHE A 41 3.80 -5.69 -0.12
C PHE A 41 4.33 -4.38 0.49
N ILE A 42 3.44 -3.43 0.77
CA ILE A 42 3.82 -2.19 1.47
C ILE A 42 4.13 -2.47 2.93
N ASP A 43 3.32 -3.28 3.62
CA ASP A 43 3.61 -3.72 4.99
C ASP A 43 4.97 -4.43 5.07
N PHE A 44 5.26 -5.32 4.11
CA PHE A 44 6.55 -5.99 4.01
C PHE A 44 7.70 -5.00 3.84
N LYS A 45 7.53 -3.98 2.98
CA LYS A 45 8.56 -2.94 2.81
C LYS A 45 8.77 -2.14 4.09
N ILE A 46 7.71 -1.75 4.78
CA ILE A 46 7.81 -1.00 6.04
C ILE A 46 8.52 -1.85 7.11
N LYS A 47 8.16 -3.13 7.23
CA LYS A 47 8.68 -4.02 8.26
C LYS A 47 10.13 -4.47 8.02
N TYR A 48 10.49 -4.78 6.77
CA TYR A 48 11.77 -5.45 6.46
C TYR A 48 12.77 -4.59 5.69
N GLN A 49 12.38 -3.50 5.03
CA GLN A 49 13.37 -2.60 4.43
C GLN A 49 13.86 -1.57 5.46
N LYS A 50 15.18 -1.45 5.60
CA LYS A 50 15.80 -0.32 6.32
C LYS A 50 15.20 0.98 5.79
N GLN A 51 14.77 1.87 6.68
CA GLN A 51 14.14 3.16 6.34
C GLN A 51 14.93 3.94 5.27
N ARG A 52 16.26 3.80 5.19
CA ARG A 52 17.11 4.43 4.15
C ARG A 52 16.83 3.97 2.72
N ARG A 53 16.33 2.74 2.51
CA ARG A 53 15.98 2.18 1.18
C ARG A 53 14.53 2.41 0.75
N ILE A 54 13.72 2.93 1.66
CA ILE A 54 12.32 3.26 1.39
C ILE A 54 12.25 4.62 0.69
N SER A 55 11.49 4.70 -0.41
CA SER A 55 11.24 5.95 -1.14
C SER A 55 10.69 7.02 -0.20
N ASN A 56 11.10 8.28 -0.39
CA ASN A 56 10.62 9.40 0.42
C ASN A 56 9.09 9.55 0.34
N GLU A 57 8.45 9.19 -0.78
CA GLU A 57 6.99 9.14 -0.91
C GLU A 57 6.36 8.19 0.11
N LEU A 58 6.88 6.96 0.24
CA LEU A 58 6.34 6.01 1.21
C LEU A 58 6.56 6.50 2.64
N LYS A 59 7.71 7.10 2.95
CA LYS A 59 7.95 7.67 4.29
C LYS A 59 6.95 8.75 4.65
N ASN A 60 6.65 9.64 3.70
CA ASN A 60 5.66 10.70 3.92
C ASN A 60 4.26 10.12 4.09
N LEU A 61 3.92 9.09 3.32
CA LEU A 61 2.61 8.42 3.40
C LEU A 61 2.46 7.66 4.74
N VAL A 62 3.49 6.95 5.18
CA VAL A 62 3.52 6.27 6.48
C VAL A 62 3.44 7.28 7.63
N ARG A 63 4.18 8.39 7.56
CA ARG A 63 4.08 9.50 8.52
C ARG A 63 2.67 10.08 8.63
N LYS A 64 1.97 10.27 7.50
CA LYS A 64 0.59 10.80 7.46
C LYS A 64 -0.38 9.93 8.29
N TYR A 65 -0.16 8.62 8.30
CA TYR A 65 -0.99 7.66 9.03
C TYR A 65 -0.43 7.26 10.40
N ASN A 66 0.58 7.99 10.91
CA ASN A 66 1.15 7.85 12.25
C ASN A 66 1.61 6.41 12.59
N TYR A 67 2.23 5.72 11.63
CA TYR A 67 2.90 4.43 11.85
C TYR A 67 4.34 4.59 12.34
#